data_AF-A0A957LWN5-F1
#
_entry.id   AF-A0A957LWN5-F1
#
_cell.length_a   1.000
_cell.length_b   1.000
_cell.length_c   1.000
_cell.angle_alpha   90.00
_cell.angle_beta   90.00
_cell.angle_gamma   90.00
#
_symmetry.space_group_name_H-M   'P 1'
#
loop_
_entity.id
_entity.type
_entity.pdbx_description
1 polymer ?
#
loop_
_entity_poly.entity_id
_entity_poly.type
_entity_poly.pdbx_seq_one_letter_code
_entity_poly.pdbx_strand_id
1 'polypeptide(L)'
;MYRWQLFPNEPRNNKSERLYHQILFEPLQAFPKPILSRRWRRIVFIQTTMEKLFSAVEINDLYDDSPLEDRLWAELKRRRIAAERQEFIKVKSQDYALDFAVYCREGQLDLETDGDTYHTQRKHVASDNVRDNSLGTAGWLVLRFSTTQIRERMADYCVPAILDNINRLGGLDDARHVPRRFDLNTLDDMAQLSLFDDLDKD
;
A
#
# COMPACT_ATOMS: atom_id res chain seq x y z
N MET A 1 -36.18 11.24 -2.98
CA MET A 1 -37.18 10.19 -2.63
C MET A 1 -37.12 9.93 -1.14
N TYR A 2 -38.24 9.60 -0.52
CA TYR A 2 -38.22 9.14 0.88
C TYR A 2 -37.67 7.71 0.97
N ARG A 3 -37.03 7.35 2.09
CA ARG A 3 -36.47 5.99 2.29
C ARG A 3 -37.52 4.90 2.06
N TRP A 4 -38.74 5.11 2.54
CA TRP A 4 -39.82 4.13 2.38
C TRP A 4 -40.19 3.88 0.92
N GLN A 5 -39.94 4.83 0.01
CA GLN A 5 -40.15 4.65 -1.42
C GLN A 5 -39.02 3.82 -2.05
N LEU A 6 -37.80 3.95 -1.53
CA LEU A 6 -36.64 3.19 -1.99
C LEU A 6 -36.64 1.74 -1.47
N PHE A 7 -37.19 1.52 -0.28
CA PHE A 7 -37.24 0.22 0.40
C PHE A 7 -38.68 -0.10 0.84
N PRO A 8 -39.60 -0.41 -0.10
CA PRO A 8 -41.04 -0.52 0.19
C PRO A 8 -41.39 -1.66 1.15
N ASN A 9 -40.52 -2.68 1.25
CA ASN A 9 -40.74 -3.86 2.09
C ASN A 9 -40.15 -3.71 3.51
N GLU A 10 -39.43 -2.61 3.82
CA GLU A 10 -38.92 -2.36 5.17
C GLU A 10 -40.03 -1.80 6.08
N PRO A 11 -40.16 -2.28 7.34
CA PRO A 11 -41.04 -1.66 8.33
C PRO A 11 -40.72 -0.18 8.53
N ARG A 12 -41.76 0.63 8.75
CA ARG A 12 -41.59 2.06 9.01
C ARG A 12 -40.80 2.29 10.30
N ASN A 13 -39.82 3.19 10.25
CA ASN A 13 -38.99 3.60 11.38
C ASN A 13 -38.63 5.10 11.27
N ASN A 14 -37.82 5.59 12.22
CA ASN A 14 -37.36 6.98 12.27
C ASN A 14 -36.55 7.45 11.03
N LYS A 15 -36.10 6.54 10.15
CA LYS A 15 -35.43 6.86 8.89
C LYS A 15 -36.39 6.85 7.70
N SER A 16 -37.60 6.31 7.82
CA SER A 16 -38.51 6.13 6.69
C SER A 16 -38.87 7.42 5.98
N GLU A 17 -39.09 8.50 6.73
CA GLU A 17 -39.45 9.84 6.21
C GLU A 17 -38.24 10.70 5.85
N ARG A 18 -37.02 10.17 5.93
CA ARG A 18 -35.84 10.91 5.50
C ARG A 18 -35.76 10.91 3.98
N LEU A 19 -35.34 12.06 3.44
CA LEU A 19 -35.05 12.21 2.02
C LEU A 19 -33.68 11.60 1.70
N TYR A 20 -33.65 10.83 0.61
CA TYR A 20 -32.45 10.23 0.04
C TYR A 20 -32.36 10.61 -1.44
N HIS A 21 -31.10 10.75 -1.89
CA HIS A 21 -30.76 10.75 -3.30
C HIS A 21 -30.60 9.30 -3.77
N GLN A 22 -31.24 8.97 -4.88
CA GLN A 22 -31.02 7.70 -5.56
C GLN A 22 -30.09 7.94 -6.72
N ILE A 23 -29.01 7.17 -6.79
CA ILE A 23 -28.10 7.15 -7.93
C ILE A 23 -28.28 5.77 -8.57
N LEU A 24 -28.71 5.74 -9.83
CA LEU A 24 -28.87 4.52 -10.61
C LEU A 24 -27.71 4.44 -11.57
N PHE A 25 -27.10 3.25 -11.64
CA PHE A 25 -26.04 2.94 -12.57
C PHE A 25 -26.55 1.90 -13.57
N GLU A 26 -25.93 1.88 -14.74
CA GLU A 26 -26.11 0.78 -15.69
C GLU A 26 -25.56 -0.53 -15.11
N PRO A 27 -25.88 -1.70 -15.71
CA PRO A 27 -25.31 -2.97 -15.31
C PRO A 27 -23.78 -2.91 -15.25
N LEU A 28 -23.21 -3.61 -14.27
CA LEU A 28 -21.76 -3.68 -14.10
C LEU A 28 -21.12 -4.28 -15.36
N GLN A 29 -20.12 -3.60 -15.88
CA GLN A 29 -19.35 -4.06 -17.02
C GLN A 29 -18.08 -4.74 -16.53
N ALA A 30 -17.86 -5.99 -16.97
CA ALA A 30 -16.64 -6.71 -16.64
C ALA A 30 -15.47 -6.20 -17.49
N PHE A 31 -14.30 -6.02 -16.87
CA PHE A 31 -13.08 -5.75 -17.60
C PHE A 31 -12.64 -6.98 -18.41
N PRO A 32 -12.10 -6.80 -19.63
CA PRO A 32 -11.53 -7.91 -20.41
C PRO A 32 -10.40 -8.65 -19.70
N LYS A 33 -9.65 -7.94 -18.83
CA LYS A 33 -8.62 -8.50 -17.96
C LYS A 33 -8.92 -8.10 -16.51
N PRO A 34 -8.86 -9.02 -15.54
CA PRO A 34 -9.09 -8.68 -14.15
C PRO A 34 -7.94 -7.84 -13.59
N ILE A 35 -8.27 -6.88 -12.72
CA ILE A 35 -7.28 -6.20 -11.87
C ILE A 35 -6.98 -7.14 -10.70
N LEU A 36 -5.72 -7.56 -10.58
CA LEU A 36 -5.33 -8.63 -9.67
C LEU A 36 -5.21 -8.14 -8.23
N SER A 37 -5.78 -8.89 -7.28
CA SER A 37 -5.44 -8.75 -5.86
C SER A 37 -4.34 -9.75 -5.51
N ARG A 38 -3.10 -9.28 -5.36
CA ARG A 38 -1.95 -10.13 -5.07
C ARG A 38 -1.97 -10.68 -3.64
N ARG A 39 -2.50 -9.91 -2.70
CA ARG A 39 -2.82 -10.34 -1.34
C ARG A 39 -4.32 -10.19 -1.09
N TRP A 40 -4.86 -11.04 -0.23
CA TRP A 40 -6.25 -10.91 0.18
C TRP A 40 -6.38 -9.75 1.17
N ARG A 41 -7.25 -8.78 0.85
CA ARG A 41 -7.56 -7.65 1.74
C ARG A 41 -8.99 -7.17 1.53
N ARG A 42 -9.59 -6.63 2.58
CA ARG A 42 -10.92 -6.04 2.53
C ARG A 42 -10.82 -4.63 1.96
N ILE A 43 -11.35 -4.44 0.75
CA ILE A 43 -11.40 -3.14 0.06
C ILE A 43 -12.83 -2.64 0.10
N VAL A 44 -13.07 -1.51 0.77
CA VAL A 44 -14.39 -0.86 0.81
C VAL A 44 -14.53 0.13 -0.33
N PHE A 45 -13.50 0.95 -0.52
CA PHE A 45 -13.45 1.99 -1.54
C PHE A 45 -11.98 2.32 -1.85
N ILE A 46 -11.67 2.63 -3.11
CA ILE A 46 -10.37 3.16 -3.52
C ILE A 46 -10.65 4.46 -4.28
N GLN A 47 -10.05 5.55 -3.82
CA GLN A 47 -10.00 6.78 -4.60
C GLN A 47 -9.02 6.57 -5.75
N THR A 48 -9.52 6.70 -6.98
CA THR A 48 -8.74 6.44 -8.19
C THR A 48 -9.16 7.36 -9.34
N THR A 49 -8.33 7.42 -10.39
CA THR A 49 -8.65 8.12 -11.64
C THR A 49 -9.06 7.13 -12.72
N MET A 50 -9.70 7.64 -13.78
CA MET A 50 -10.00 6.82 -14.96
C MET A 50 -8.73 6.22 -15.56
N GLU A 51 -7.65 7.01 -15.66
CA GLU A 51 -6.37 6.55 -16.20
C GLU A 51 -5.80 5.37 -15.38
N LYS A 52 -5.78 5.47 -14.05
CA LYS A 52 -5.33 4.38 -13.18
C LYS A 52 -6.23 3.16 -13.29
N LEU A 53 -7.56 3.35 -13.30
CA LEU A 53 -8.51 2.24 -13.42
C LEU A 53 -8.32 1.44 -14.72
N PHE A 54 -8.14 2.11 -15.86
CA PHE A 54 -8.00 1.44 -17.17
C PHE A 54 -6.58 0.90 -17.44
N SER A 55 -5.56 1.37 -16.73
CA SER A 55 -4.18 0.91 -16.87
C SER A 55 -3.73 -0.09 -15.79
N ALA A 56 -4.50 -0.21 -14.69
CA ALA A 56 -4.17 -1.06 -13.56
C ALA A 56 -4.04 -2.54 -13.95
N VAL A 57 -2.97 -3.16 -13.49
CA VAL A 57 -2.77 -4.61 -13.56
C VAL A 57 -3.09 -5.25 -12.21
N GLU A 58 -2.87 -4.52 -11.12
CA GLU A 58 -3.15 -4.96 -9.76
C GLU A 58 -3.80 -3.86 -8.92
N ILE A 59 -4.40 -4.24 -7.78
CA ILE A 59 -5.11 -3.29 -6.90
C ILE A 59 -4.21 -2.12 -6.46
N ASN A 60 -2.91 -2.38 -6.22
CA ASN A 60 -1.98 -1.33 -5.80
C ASN A 60 -1.76 -0.25 -6.87
N ASP A 61 -2.11 -0.49 -8.13
CA ASP A 61 -2.06 0.53 -9.18
C ASP A 61 -3.20 1.56 -9.08
N LEU A 62 -4.24 1.27 -8.30
CA LEU A 62 -5.46 2.08 -8.25
C LEU A 62 -5.36 3.29 -7.32
N TYR A 63 -4.56 3.24 -6.27
CA TYR A 63 -4.51 4.29 -5.25
C TYR A 63 -3.99 5.63 -5.80
N ASP A 64 -4.65 6.74 -5.43
CA ASP A 64 -4.42 8.09 -5.96
C ASP A 64 -4.26 9.15 -4.86
N ASP A 65 -3.47 8.83 -3.83
CA ASP A 65 -3.32 9.68 -2.65
C ASP A 65 -2.29 10.80 -2.82
N SER A 66 -1.10 10.47 -3.34
CA SER A 66 -0.10 11.50 -3.63
C SER A 66 0.83 11.17 -4.81
N PRO A 67 1.32 12.19 -5.55
CA PRO A 67 2.36 11.99 -6.56
C PRO A 67 3.69 11.44 -6.01
N LEU A 68 3.96 11.61 -4.70
CA LEU A 68 5.16 11.06 -4.06
C LEU A 68 5.03 9.55 -3.89
N GLU A 69 3.86 9.09 -3.43
CA GLU A 69 3.55 7.66 -3.37
C GLU A 69 3.61 7.03 -4.75
N ASP A 70 2.98 7.62 -5.76
CA ASP A 70 3.00 7.06 -7.12
C ASP A 70 4.43 6.90 -7.66
N ARG A 71 5.31 7.84 -7.35
CA ARG A 71 6.72 7.77 -7.73
C ARG A 71 7.46 6.67 -6.98
N LEU A 72 7.23 6.51 -5.68
CA LEU A 72 7.82 5.42 -4.90
C LEU A 72 7.26 4.07 -5.38
N TRP A 73 5.96 3.95 -5.61
CA TRP A 73 5.29 2.76 -6.14
C TRP A 73 5.90 2.31 -7.46
N ALA A 74 6.10 3.24 -8.41
CA ALA A 74 6.73 2.92 -9.68
C ALA A 74 8.13 2.32 -9.51
N GLU A 75 8.94 2.83 -8.58
CA GLU A 75 10.29 2.31 -8.32
C GLU A 75 10.25 0.95 -7.61
N LEU A 76 9.34 0.76 -6.65
CA LEU A 76 9.11 -0.54 -6.01
C LEU A 76 8.70 -1.60 -7.04
N LYS A 77 7.77 -1.29 -7.95
CA LYS A 77 7.38 -2.16 -9.06
C LYS A 77 8.55 -2.46 -9.99
N ARG A 78 9.34 -1.46 -10.38
CA ARG A 78 10.52 -1.63 -11.25
C ARG A 78 11.49 -2.67 -10.67
N ARG A 79 11.63 -2.67 -9.35
CA ARG A 79 12.49 -3.60 -8.58
C ARG A 79 11.79 -4.88 -8.15
N ARG A 80 10.54 -5.06 -8.56
CA ARG A 80 9.65 -6.17 -8.20
C ARG A 80 9.47 -6.30 -6.67
N ILE A 81 9.62 -5.24 -5.89
CA ILE A 81 9.39 -5.29 -4.44
C ILE A 81 7.88 -5.36 -4.22
N ALA A 82 7.42 -6.46 -3.61
CA ALA A 82 6.01 -6.69 -3.33
C ALA A 82 5.58 -5.85 -2.12
N ALA A 83 5.05 -4.66 -2.40
CA ALA A 83 4.50 -3.76 -1.39
C ALA A 83 2.98 -3.66 -1.50
N GLU A 84 2.28 -3.53 -0.38
CA GLU A 84 0.86 -3.20 -0.32
C GLU A 84 0.67 -1.71 -0.03
N ARG A 85 -0.04 -1.02 -0.91
CA ARG A 85 -0.40 0.40 -0.72
C ARG A 85 -1.61 0.55 0.19
N GLN A 86 -1.60 1.60 1.00
CA GLN A 86 -2.70 1.98 1.90
C GLN A 86 -3.19 0.79 2.75
N GLU A 87 -2.26 0.08 3.38
CA GLU A 87 -2.61 -1.06 4.19
C GLU A 87 -3.07 -0.62 5.59
N PHE A 88 -4.25 -1.11 5.99
CA PHE A 88 -4.75 -0.91 7.34
C PHE A 88 -4.39 -2.11 8.20
N ILE A 89 -3.53 -1.89 9.19
CA ILE A 89 -3.15 -2.91 10.17
C ILE A 89 -3.73 -2.59 11.53
N LYS A 90 -4.04 -3.65 12.28
CA LYS A 90 -4.49 -3.52 13.67
C LYS A 90 -3.36 -3.88 14.61
N VAL A 91 -2.92 -2.91 15.40
CA VAL A 91 -1.95 -3.13 16.48
C VAL A 91 -2.66 -2.90 17.81
N LYS A 92 -2.80 -3.97 18.60
CA LYS A 92 -3.61 -3.99 19.83
C LYS A 92 -5.07 -3.55 19.54
N SER A 93 -5.49 -2.41 20.07
CA SER A 93 -6.84 -1.85 19.91
C SER A 93 -6.91 -0.68 18.93
N GLN A 94 -5.81 -0.37 18.23
CA GLN A 94 -5.72 0.77 17.33
C GLN A 94 -5.47 0.29 15.91
N ASP A 95 -6.17 0.90 14.96
CA ASP A 95 -5.92 0.72 13.53
C ASP A 95 -4.95 1.80 13.05
N TYR A 96 -3.99 1.40 12.23
CA TYR A 96 -2.99 2.26 11.60
C TYR A 96 -3.07 2.09 10.08
N ALA A 97 -3.04 3.21 9.36
CA ALA A 97 -2.88 3.23 7.91
C ALA A 97 -1.39 3.39 7.58
N LEU A 98 -0.89 2.52 6.71
CA LEU A 98 0.48 2.53 6.20
C LEU A 98 0.46 2.92 4.73
N ASP A 99 1.35 3.81 4.30
CA ASP A 99 1.41 4.21 2.88
C ASP A 99 1.85 3.01 2.03
N PHE A 100 2.94 2.34 2.45
CA PHE A 100 3.42 1.09 1.85
C PHE A 100 3.87 0.10 2.91
N ALA A 101 3.27 -1.09 2.89
CA ALA A 101 3.71 -2.22 3.69
C ALA A 101 4.58 -3.17 2.87
N VAL A 102 5.80 -3.45 3.34
CA VAL A 102 6.69 -4.45 2.75
C VAL A 102 6.95 -5.57 3.76
N TYR A 103 6.57 -6.79 3.39
CA TYR A 103 6.71 -7.96 4.25
C TYR A 103 8.06 -8.65 4.01
N CYS A 104 8.84 -8.79 5.09
CA CYS A 104 10.11 -9.50 5.11
C CYS A 104 10.03 -10.69 6.09
N ARG A 105 11.03 -11.57 6.08
CA ARG A 105 11.01 -12.78 6.92
C ARG A 105 11.15 -12.52 8.41
N GLU A 106 11.97 -11.55 8.78
CA GLU A 106 12.32 -11.26 10.18
C GLU A 106 11.68 -9.96 10.69
N GLY A 107 10.73 -9.39 9.93
CA GLY A 107 9.99 -8.18 10.27
C GLY A 107 9.28 -7.57 9.07
N GLN A 108 8.68 -6.39 9.25
CA GLN A 108 8.01 -5.66 8.17
C GLN A 108 8.56 -4.24 8.05
N LEU A 109 8.47 -3.65 6.86
CA LEU A 109 8.73 -2.23 6.66
C LEU A 109 7.43 -1.48 6.42
N ASP A 110 7.30 -0.33 7.08
CA ASP A 110 6.36 0.72 6.74
C ASP A 110 7.15 1.82 6.01
N LEU A 111 6.90 2.03 4.73
CA LEU A 111 7.53 3.11 3.97
C LEU A 111 6.54 4.26 3.83
N GLU A 112 6.82 5.37 4.50
CA GLU A 112 5.96 6.56 4.49
C GLU A 112 6.53 7.62 3.56
N THR A 113 5.64 8.26 2.81
CA THR A 113 5.97 9.41 1.98
C THR A 113 5.54 10.68 2.70
N ASP A 114 6.46 11.28 3.45
CA ASP A 114 6.20 12.50 4.19
C ASP A 114 6.32 13.68 3.21
N GLY A 115 5.20 14.15 2.69
CA GLY A 115 5.18 15.45 2.04
C GLY A 115 5.60 16.49 3.08
N ASP A 116 6.48 17.45 2.72
CA ASP A 116 7.04 18.47 3.65
C ASP A 116 5.99 19.41 4.29
N THR A 117 4.70 19.06 4.21
CA THR A 117 3.54 19.83 4.66
C THR A 117 3.05 19.47 6.06
N TYR A 118 3.64 18.47 6.76
CA TYR A 118 3.24 18.11 8.14
C TYR A 118 4.21 18.54 9.25
N HIS A 119 5.31 19.22 8.96
CA HIS A 119 6.30 19.60 9.99
C HIS A 119 6.10 20.97 10.66
N THR A 120 5.04 21.71 10.36
CA THR A 120 4.73 22.98 11.06
C THR A 120 3.58 22.82 12.04
N GLN A 121 3.73 21.96 13.05
CA GLN A 121 3.19 22.18 14.38
C GLN A 121 3.78 21.21 15.41
N ARG A 122 4.42 21.74 16.46
CA ARG A 122 4.85 21.06 17.70
C ARG A 122 3.71 20.35 18.48
N LYS A 123 2.54 20.13 17.87
CA LYS A 123 1.35 19.53 18.48
C LYS A 123 1.20 18.02 18.29
N HIS A 124 2.09 17.35 17.54
CA HIS A 124 1.93 15.91 17.24
C HIS A 124 2.99 14.96 17.83
N VAL A 125 4.07 15.47 18.46
CA VAL A 125 5.20 14.65 18.96
C VAL A 125 4.76 13.49 19.87
N ALA A 126 3.78 13.70 20.75
CA ALA A 126 3.29 12.64 21.64
C ALA A 126 2.51 11.55 20.91
N SER A 127 1.74 11.92 19.87
CA SER A 127 0.98 10.96 19.04
C SER A 127 1.93 10.16 18.15
N ASP A 128 2.95 10.80 17.60
CA ASP A 128 3.95 10.17 16.74
C ASP A 128 4.79 9.16 17.54
N ASN A 129 5.21 9.51 18.76
CA ASN A 129 5.91 8.57 19.64
C ASN A 129 5.05 7.34 19.99
N VAL A 130 3.74 7.50 20.21
CA VAL A 130 2.84 6.36 20.49
C VAL A 130 2.69 5.48 19.26
N ARG A 131 2.56 6.08 18.06
CA ARG A 131 2.49 5.36 16.78
C ARG A 131 3.77 4.57 16.55
N ASP A 132 4.92 5.21 16.61
CA ASP A 132 6.23 4.59 16.33
C ASP A 132 6.54 3.46 17.33
N ASN A 133 6.27 3.67 18.62
CA ASN A 133 6.43 2.61 19.61
C ASN A 133 5.48 1.43 19.36
N SER A 134 4.24 1.70 18.94
CA SER A 134 3.26 0.66 18.68
C SER A 134 3.64 -0.17 17.45
N LEU A 135 3.99 0.48 16.34
CA LEU A 135 4.46 -0.15 15.12
C LEU A 135 5.76 -0.94 15.36
N GLY A 136 6.75 -0.31 16.00
CA GLY A 136 8.01 -0.97 16.36
C GLY A 136 7.81 -2.20 17.24
N THR A 137 6.94 -2.12 18.26
CA THR A 137 6.60 -3.29 19.11
C THR A 137 5.91 -4.41 18.31
N ALA A 138 5.19 -4.05 17.25
CA ALA A 138 4.51 -5.00 16.37
C ALA A 138 5.41 -5.58 15.27
N GLY A 139 6.71 -5.25 15.23
CA GLY A 139 7.66 -5.77 14.24
C GLY A 139 7.83 -4.90 12.99
N TRP A 140 7.26 -3.69 12.98
CA TRP A 140 7.37 -2.75 11.87
C TRP A 140 8.56 -1.82 12.07
N LEU A 141 9.44 -1.79 11.09
CA LEU A 141 10.44 -0.74 10.95
C LEU A 141 9.91 0.33 10.02
N VAL A 142 9.76 1.55 10.53
CA VAL A 142 9.26 2.68 9.76
C VAL A 142 10.41 3.41 9.07
N LEU A 143 10.29 3.65 7.77
CA LEU A 143 11.17 4.52 6.98
C LEU A 143 10.34 5.68 6.41
N ARG A 144 10.68 6.91 6.80
CA ARG A 144 10.01 8.12 6.31
C ARG A 144 10.88 8.82 5.29
N PHE A 145 10.32 9.09 4.11
CA PHE A 145 11.00 9.80 3.05
C PHE A 145 10.35 11.15 2.78
N SER A 146 11.15 12.22 2.83
CA SER A 146 10.69 13.58 2.51
C SER A 146 10.44 13.76 1.02
N THR A 147 9.73 14.84 0.65
CA THR A 147 9.55 15.23 -0.76
C THR A 147 10.87 15.28 -1.51
N THR A 148 11.89 15.94 -0.93
CA THR A 148 13.22 16.07 -1.54
C THR A 148 13.87 14.71 -1.74
N GLN A 149 13.77 13.82 -0.74
CA GLN A 149 14.35 12.48 -0.86
C GLN A 149 13.69 11.67 -1.99
N ILE A 150 12.37 11.66 -2.09
CA ILE A 150 11.65 10.94 -3.15
C ILE A 150 11.89 11.57 -4.52
N ARG A 151 11.96 12.90 -4.62
CA ARG A 151 12.09 13.60 -5.90
C ARG A 151 13.50 13.63 -6.45
N GLU A 152 14.49 13.77 -5.58
CA GLU A 152 15.87 14.10 -5.97
C GLU A 152 16.86 13.01 -5.54
N ARG A 153 16.53 12.23 -4.51
CA ARG A 153 17.43 11.24 -3.90
C ARG A 153 16.85 9.81 -3.90
N MET A 154 16.02 9.48 -4.89
CA MET A 154 15.38 8.16 -4.97
C MET A 154 16.42 7.04 -5.12
N ALA A 155 17.33 7.18 -6.09
CA ALA A 155 18.27 6.12 -6.46
C ALA A 155 19.44 5.97 -5.49
N ASP A 156 19.88 7.05 -4.85
CA ASP A 156 21.09 7.08 -4.03
C ASP A 156 20.83 7.16 -2.52
N TYR A 157 19.57 7.38 -2.11
CA TYR A 157 19.17 7.31 -0.69
C TYR A 157 17.97 6.40 -0.45
N CYS A 158 16.80 6.69 -1.05
CA CYS A 158 15.57 5.97 -0.70
C CYS A 158 15.66 4.48 -1.01
N VAL A 159 16.05 4.15 -2.24
CA VAL A 159 16.21 2.75 -2.68
C VAL A 159 17.26 2.01 -1.85
N PRO A 160 18.50 2.50 -1.69
CA PRO A 160 19.49 1.83 -0.85
C PRO A 160 19.00 1.60 0.58
N ALA A 161 18.33 2.58 1.20
CA ALA A 161 17.78 2.44 2.55
C ALA A 161 16.68 1.35 2.64
N ILE A 162 15.81 1.27 1.64
CA ILE A 162 14.77 0.23 1.55
C ILE A 162 15.43 -1.14 1.38
N LEU A 163 16.36 -1.29 0.43
CA LEU A 163 17.00 -2.55 0.11
C LEU A 163 17.87 -3.08 1.28
N ASP A 164 18.63 -2.20 1.93
CA ASP A 164 19.44 -2.56 3.09
C ASP A 164 18.56 -3.09 4.24
N ASN A 165 17.43 -2.43 4.50
CA ASN A 165 16.52 -2.88 5.56
C ASN A 165 15.74 -4.15 5.18
N ILE A 166 15.38 -4.35 3.90
CA ILE A 166 14.87 -5.64 3.44
C ILE A 166 15.88 -6.75 3.73
N ASN A 167 17.15 -6.54 3.39
CA ASN A 167 18.23 -7.52 3.63
C ASN A 167 18.43 -7.79 5.12
N ARG A 168 18.43 -6.73 5.95
CA ARG A 168 18.55 -6.82 7.41
C ARG A 168 17.39 -7.58 8.04
N LEU A 169 16.20 -7.49 7.46
CA LEU A 169 15.00 -8.23 7.89
C LEU A 169 14.84 -9.59 7.19
N GLY A 170 15.95 -10.19 6.74
CA GLY A 170 15.98 -11.55 6.23
C GLY A 170 15.56 -11.71 4.77
N GLY A 171 15.25 -10.62 4.06
CA GLY A 171 14.76 -10.62 2.68
C GLY A 171 13.23 -10.65 2.57
N LEU A 172 12.72 -10.44 1.36
CA LEU A 172 11.27 -10.37 1.10
C LEU A 172 10.57 -11.70 1.33
N ASP A 173 9.38 -11.64 1.90
CA ASP A 173 8.46 -12.76 2.10
C ASP A 173 7.40 -12.80 0.99
N ASP A 174 7.81 -13.24 -0.20
CA ASP A 174 6.98 -13.28 -1.41
C ASP A 174 6.60 -14.71 -1.84
N ALA A 175 6.31 -15.57 -0.85
CA ALA A 175 5.88 -16.95 -1.03
C ALA A 175 6.90 -17.88 -1.74
N ARG A 176 8.16 -17.44 -1.87
CA ARG A 176 9.27 -18.26 -2.35
C ARG A 176 9.92 -19.06 -1.21
N HIS A 177 10.38 -20.26 -1.53
CA HIS A 177 11.11 -21.14 -0.60
C HIS A 177 12.38 -20.46 -0.04
N VAL A 178 13.04 -19.61 -0.84
CA VAL A 178 14.22 -18.83 -0.46
C VAL A 178 13.85 -17.34 -0.43
N PRO A 179 14.18 -16.59 0.64
CA PRO A 179 13.86 -15.17 0.70
C PRO A 179 14.70 -14.42 -0.30
N ARG A 180 14.09 -13.47 -1.01
CA ARG A 180 14.85 -12.64 -1.93
C ARG A 180 15.56 -11.52 -1.19
N ARG A 181 16.88 -11.52 -1.31
CA ARG A 181 17.79 -10.45 -0.92
C ARG A 181 18.25 -9.68 -2.15
N PHE A 182 18.81 -8.49 -1.91
CA PHE A 182 19.26 -7.59 -2.96
C PHE A 182 20.77 -7.32 -2.80
N ASP A 183 21.52 -7.35 -3.91
CA ASP A 183 22.90 -6.86 -3.91
C ASP A 183 22.88 -5.34 -4.09
N LEU A 184 23.48 -4.64 -3.13
CA LEU A 184 23.57 -3.18 -3.12
C LEU A 184 24.65 -2.65 -4.08
N ASN A 185 25.50 -3.50 -4.65
CA ASN A 185 26.49 -3.10 -5.66
C ASN A 185 25.92 -3.13 -7.08
N THR A 186 24.81 -3.85 -7.31
CA THR A 186 24.12 -3.94 -8.60
C THR A 186 22.78 -3.21 -8.54
N LEU A 187 22.78 -1.96 -8.07
CA LEU A 187 21.57 -1.14 -7.92
C LEU A 187 20.79 -0.97 -9.24
N ASP A 188 21.44 -1.14 -10.38
CA ASP A 188 20.82 -1.09 -11.72
C ASP A 188 20.70 -2.45 -12.42
N ASP A 189 21.35 -3.50 -11.91
CA ASP A 189 21.36 -4.81 -12.58
C ASP A 189 20.47 -5.82 -11.86
N MET A 190 19.71 -6.53 -12.69
CA MET A 190 18.59 -7.40 -12.35
C MET A 190 18.85 -8.26 -11.11
N ALA A 191 17.85 -8.25 -10.22
CA ALA A 191 17.67 -9.13 -9.07
C ALA A 191 18.43 -10.47 -9.24
N GLN A 192 19.27 -10.80 -8.24
CA GLN A 192 19.92 -12.10 -8.16
C GLN A 192 18.86 -13.20 -8.34
N LEU A 193 18.87 -13.84 -9.51
CA LEU A 193 18.04 -15.00 -9.81
C LEU A 193 18.34 -16.03 -8.73
N SER A 194 17.32 -16.51 -8.03
CA SER A 194 17.51 -17.68 -7.19
C SER A 194 17.91 -18.80 -8.15
N LEU A 195 19.01 -19.49 -7.84
CA LEU A 195 19.63 -20.51 -8.70
C LEU A 195 18.73 -21.74 -8.96
N PHE A 196 17.47 -21.70 -8.52
CA PHE A 196 16.54 -22.84 -8.48
C PHE A 196 15.17 -22.56 -9.10
N ASP A 197 14.90 -21.37 -9.64
CA ASP A 197 13.59 -21.07 -10.27
C ASP A 197 13.41 -21.71 -11.68
N ASP A 198 14.42 -22.44 -12.20
CA ASP A 198 14.37 -23.10 -13.51
C ASP A 198 14.01 -24.61 -13.47
N LEU A 199 13.60 -25.16 -12.31
CA LEU A 199 13.39 -26.61 -12.17
C LEU A 199 11.93 -27.11 -12.17
N ASP A 200 10.95 -26.26 -12.48
CA ASP A 200 9.55 -26.70 -12.62
C ASP A 200 8.96 -26.32 -13.99
N LYS A 201 9.61 -26.82 -15.05
CA LYS A 201 8.97 -27.00 -16.36
C LYS A 201 9.25 -28.41 -16.86
N ASP A 202 8.39 -29.34 -16.45
CA ASP A 202 8.07 -30.57 -17.17
C ASP A 202 6.54 -30.76 -17.17
#